data_AF-I3Z5X0-F1
#
_entry.id   AF-I3Z5X0-F1
#
_cell.length_a   1.000
_cell.length_b   1.000
_cell.length_c   1.000
_cell.angle_alpha   90.00
_cell.angle_beta   90.00
_cell.angle_gamma   90.00
#
_symmetry.space_group_name_H-M   'P 1'
#
loop_
_entity.id
_entity.type
_entity.pdbx_description
1 polymer ?
#
loop_
_entity_poly.entity_id
_entity_poly.type
_entity_poly.pdbx_seq_one_letter_code
_entity_poly.pdbx_strand_id
1 'polypeptide(L)'
;MNTNWLTLSKERRIEILNQATELTGLPAIAIEKDWWVSLCLNASFSLPYSKNIVFKGGTSLSKGWDLIERFSEDIDLAIDRKFFGFEGDISKTQIRKLRKKSCEFISIDFLKDLTRILTEWGAITECKLFAQPVTDSDKDPQVIEIHYNSITDTSEYLPQRVLIEISSRSLMEPTEKREINSILSVNFPKLNFVTDAFTISAVLPQRTFLEKIFLLHEEFSQESEKIRIDRLSRHLYDLERLMDTQHGISALQDKELYKNIALHRKKFNTLRGLDYGNHTPDKIKIIPPDTVLKEYENDYSEMTKFMIYGEALKFEMLLKRMAELQKRINSLN
;
A
#
# COMPACT_ATOMS: atom_id res chain seq x y z
N MET A 1 -2.36 20.14 -9.45
CA MET A 1 -2.66 20.09 -8.00
C MET A 1 -2.47 21.49 -7.42
N ASN A 2 -3.36 21.97 -6.55
CA ASN A 2 -3.17 23.21 -5.82
C ASN A 2 -2.17 22.98 -4.67
N THR A 3 -0.95 23.50 -4.79
CA THR A 3 0.10 23.36 -3.78
C THR A 3 0.21 24.56 -2.84
N ASN A 4 -0.80 25.46 -2.82
CA ASN A 4 -0.82 26.65 -1.98
C ASN A 4 -0.67 26.34 -0.48
N TRP A 5 -0.95 25.11 -0.04
CA TRP A 5 -0.62 24.64 1.31
C TRP A 5 0.84 24.95 1.68
N LEU A 6 1.78 24.71 0.77
CA LEU A 6 3.22 24.94 0.98
C LEU A 6 3.59 26.42 1.06
N THR A 7 2.74 27.31 0.52
CA THR A 7 2.97 28.77 0.53
C THR A 7 2.53 29.44 1.84
N LEU A 8 1.78 28.73 2.68
CA LEU A 8 1.38 29.23 3.99
C LEU A 8 2.57 29.30 4.96
N SER A 9 2.53 30.29 5.87
CA SER A 9 3.53 30.37 6.94
C SER A 9 3.53 29.10 7.79
N LYS A 10 4.68 28.78 8.40
CA LYS A 10 4.82 27.59 9.24
C LYS A 10 3.80 27.60 10.38
N GLU A 11 3.60 28.74 11.02
CA GLU A 11 2.66 28.93 12.14
C GLU A 11 1.23 28.64 11.69
N ARG A 12 0.83 29.16 10.52
CA ARG A 12 -0.51 28.93 9.99
C ARG A 12 -0.75 27.46 9.64
N ARG A 13 0.24 26.79 9.05
CA ARG A 13 0.12 25.35 8.75
C ARG A 13 0.02 24.52 10.04
N ILE A 14 0.81 24.83 11.07
CA ILE A 14 0.71 24.16 12.38
C ILE A 14 -0.68 24.35 12.99
N GLU A 15 -1.21 25.57 12.97
CA GLU A 15 -2.57 25.86 13.48
C GLU A 15 -3.63 25.01 12.78
N ILE A 16 -3.56 24.90 11.44
CA ILE A 16 -4.50 24.09 10.65
C ILE A 16 -4.34 22.60 10.97
N LEU A 17 -3.11 22.10 11.12
CA LEU A 17 -2.86 20.70 11.49
C LEU A 17 -3.40 20.38 12.89
N ASN A 18 -3.30 21.31 13.83
CA ASN A 18 -3.86 21.14 15.19
C ASN A 18 -5.39 21.12 15.15
N GLN A 19 -6.03 22.01 14.39
CA GLN A 19 -7.48 21.96 14.17
C GLN A 19 -7.92 20.65 13.50
N ALA A 20 -7.15 20.16 12.53
CA ALA A 20 -7.40 18.88 11.88
C ALA A 20 -7.27 17.72 12.86
N THR A 21 -6.31 17.80 13.80
CA THR A 21 -6.11 16.82 14.88
C THR A 21 -7.34 16.76 15.78
N GLU A 22 -7.88 17.90 16.18
CA GLU A 22 -9.10 17.97 17.00
C GLU A 22 -10.33 17.37 16.29
N LEU A 23 -10.46 17.58 14.98
CA LEU A 23 -11.60 17.08 14.19
C LEU A 23 -11.54 15.57 13.91
N THR A 24 -10.34 15.04 13.72
CA THR A 24 -10.15 13.67 13.19
C THR A 24 -9.61 12.69 14.23
N GLY A 25 -9.07 13.18 15.35
CA GLY A 25 -8.31 12.38 16.32
C GLY A 25 -6.93 11.93 15.81
N LEU A 26 -6.55 12.26 14.58
CA LEU A 26 -5.26 11.92 14.01
C LEU A 26 -4.17 12.89 14.45
N PRO A 27 -2.95 12.42 14.76
CA PRO A 27 -1.87 13.32 15.11
C PRO A 27 -1.46 14.18 13.90
N ALA A 28 -1.09 15.44 14.15
CA ALA A 28 -0.67 16.42 13.13
C ALA A 28 0.34 15.86 12.11
N ILE A 29 1.31 15.05 12.56
CA ILE A 29 2.31 14.41 11.68
C ILE A 29 1.68 13.44 10.66
N ALA A 30 0.64 12.70 11.05
CA ALA A 30 -0.07 11.80 10.13
C ALA A 30 -0.88 12.59 9.11
N ILE A 31 -1.48 13.71 9.52
CA ILE A 31 -2.26 14.59 8.64
C ILE A 31 -1.36 15.31 7.64
N GLU A 32 -0.20 15.82 8.07
CA GLU A 32 0.80 16.40 7.18
C GLU A 32 1.28 15.35 6.17
N LYS A 33 1.60 14.14 6.65
CA LYS A 33 2.07 13.05 5.79
C LYS A 33 1.01 12.59 4.80
N ASP A 34 -0.27 12.54 5.20
CA ASP A 34 -1.39 12.25 4.30
C ASP A 34 -1.48 13.25 3.13
N TRP A 35 -1.23 14.53 3.40
CA TRP A 35 -1.21 15.56 2.37
C TRP A 35 -0.08 15.31 1.37
N TRP A 36 1.12 14.97 1.84
CA TRP A 36 2.25 14.58 0.98
C TRP A 36 1.99 13.29 0.19
N VAL A 37 1.37 12.28 0.81
CA VAL A 37 0.93 11.06 0.11
C VAL A 37 -0.04 11.40 -1.02
N SER A 38 -1.03 12.25 -0.74
CA SER A 38 -2.02 12.69 -1.72
C SER A 38 -1.37 13.47 -2.88
N LEU A 39 -0.39 14.33 -2.59
CA LEU A 39 0.40 15.05 -3.59
C LEU A 39 1.21 14.11 -4.49
N CYS A 40 1.97 13.19 -3.89
CA CYS A 40 2.78 12.22 -4.61
C CYS A 40 1.94 11.28 -5.49
N LEU A 41 0.75 10.89 -5.01
CA LEU A 41 -0.18 10.07 -5.77
C LEU A 41 -0.76 10.84 -6.96
N ASN A 42 -1.18 12.10 -6.77
CA ASN A 42 -1.64 12.95 -7.87
C ASN A 42 -0.54 13.17 -8.91
N ALA A 43 0.68 13.45 -8.45
CA ALA A 43 1.84 13.62 -9.32
C ALA A 43 2.09 12.37 -10.16
N SER A 44 2.07 11.19 -9.54
CA SER A 44 2.27 9.89 -10.21
C SER A 44 1.21 9.61 -11.27
N PHE A 45 -0.06 9.97 -11.02
CA PHE A 45 -1.16 9.79 -11.96
C PHE A 45 -1.31 10.92 -12.99
N SER A 46 -0.55 12.01 -12.84
CA SER A 46 -0.41 13.08 -13.83
C SER A 46 0.68 12.81 -14.88
N LEU A 47 1.43 11.71 -14.73
CA LEU A 47 2.49 11.30 -15.67
C LEU A 47 1.90 10.76 -16.98
N PRO A 48 2.62 10.88 -18.12
CA PRO A 48 2.09 10.52 -19.45
C PRO A 48 1.72 9.04 -19.63
N TYR A 49 2.23 8.17 -18.77
CA TYR A 49 1.98 6.72 -18.78
C TYR A 49 1.06 6.27 -17.64
N SER A 50 0.37 7.18 -16.94
CA SER A 50 -0.52 6.87 -15.81
C SER A 50 -1.64 5.87 -16.15
N LYS A 51 -2.07 5.80 -17.42
CA LYS A 51 -3.01 4.77 -17.89
C LYS A 51 -2.53 3.33 -17.72
N ASN A 52 -1.21 3.14 -17.57
CA ASN A 52 -0.60 1.83 -17.32
C ASN A 52 -0.31 1.61 -15.84
N ILE A 53 -0.71 2.54 -14.96
CA ILE A 53 -0.45 2.49 -13.53
C ILE A 53 -1.77 2.24 -12.79
N VAL A 54 -1.73 1.38 -11.77
CA VAL A 54 -2.85 1.18 -10.84
C VAL A 54 -2.36 1.30 -9.42
N PHE A 55 -3.21 1.88 -8.57
CA PHE A 55 -2.95 2.06 -7.14
C PHE A 55 -3.45 0.85 -6.36
N LYS A 56 -2.64 0.29 -5.47
CA LYS A 56 -2.92 -0.97 -4.77
C LYS A 56 -2.53 -0.91 -3.29
N GLY A 57 -2.65 -2.04 -2.61
CA GLY A 57 -2.10 -2.21 -1.26
C GLY A 57 -2.92 -1.54 -0.16
N GLY A 58 -2.31 -1.38 1.02
CA GLY A 58 -3.00 -0.87 2.22
C GLY A 58 -3.50 0.57 2.04
N THR A 59 -2.71 1.42 1.40
CA THR A 59 -3.09 2.83 1.20
C THR A 59 -4.25 2.98 0.23
N SER A 60 -4.43 2.05 -0.72
CA SER A 60 -5.63 2.03 -1.56
C SER A 60 -6.88 1.70 -0.75
N LEU A 61 -6.80 0.77 0.21
CA LEU A 61 -7.92 0.40 1.08
C LEU A 61 -8.36 1.55 1.98
N SER A 62 -7.42 2.29 2.56
CA SER A 62 -7.75 3.44 3.42
C SER A 62 -8.19 4.65 2.61
N LYS A 63 -7.42 5.07 1.61
CA LYS A 63 -7.63 6.35 0.91
C LYS A 63 -8.57 6.28 -0.29
N GLY A 64 -8.61 5.14 -1.00
CA GLY A 64 -9.47 4.96 -2.17
C GLY A 64 -10.82 4.32 -1.85
N TRP A 65 -10.86 3.46 -0.84
CA TRP A 65 -12.03 2.65 -0.52
C TRP A 65 -12.65 2.94 0.85
N ASP A 66 -11.94 3.64 1.74
CA ASP A 66 -12.40 3.95 3.10
C ASP A 66 -12.80 2.69 3.90
N LEU A 67 -12.01 1.61 3.74
CA LEU A 67 -12.31 0.30 4.33
C LEU A 67 -11.47 -0.04 5.55
N ILE A 68 -10.40 0.72 5.83
CA ILE A 68 -9.52 0.49 6.98
C ILE A 68 -9.16 1.83 7.63
N GLU A 69 -9.15 1.84 8.96
CA GLU A 69 -8.91 3.04 9.79
C GLU A 69 -7.51 3.02 10.41
N ARG A 70 -6.53 2.67 9.59
CA ARG A 70 -5.12 2.79 9.95
C ARG A 70 -4.37 3.62 8.92
N PHE A 71 -3.41 4.37 9.41
CA PHE A 71 -2.51 5.14 8.57
C PHE A 71 -1.73 4.17 7.67
N SER A 72 -1.50 4.58 6.44
CA SER A 72 -0.70 3.84 5.48
C SER A 72 0.12 4.86 4.72
N GLU A 73 1.40 4.90 5.04
CA GLU A 73 2.33 5.92 4.56
C GLU A 73 2.89 5.68 3.16
N ASP A 74 2.86 4.43 2.70
CA ASP A 74 3.55 3.99 1.49
C ASP A 74 2.58 3.99 0.31
N ILE A 75 3.02 4.48 -0.84
CA ILE A 75 2.24 4.45 -2.07
C ILE A 75 2.64 3.20 -2.85
N ASP A 76 1.75 2.22 -2.85
CA ASP A 76 1.87 0.97 -3.58
C ASP A 76 1.31 1.13 -5.00
N LEU A 77 2.16 1.10 -6.02
CA LEU A 77 1.77 1.14 -7.42
C LEU A 77 2.14 -0.15 -8.15
N ALA A 78 1.34 -0.48 -9.16
CA ALA A 78 1.69 -1.46 -10.18
C ALA A 78 1.73 -0.78 -11.54
N ILE A 79 2.73 -1.11 -12.36
CA ILE A 79 2.84 -0.66 -13.75
C ILE A 79 2.71 -1.86 -14.69
N ASP A 80 1.85 -1.74 -15.70
CA ASP A 80 1.57 -2.84 -16.62
C ASP A 80 2.82 -3.24 -17.38
N ARG A 81 3.22 -4.51 -17.28
CA ARG A 81 4.32 -5.10 -18.05
C ARG A 81 4.18 -4.92 -19.57
N LYS A 82 2.96 -4.75 -20.09
CA LYS A 82 2.72 -4.41 -21.51
C LYS A 82 3.36 -3.08 -21.89
N PHE A 83 3.44 -2.10 -20.97
CA PHE A 83 4.16 -0.85 -21.18
C PHE A 83 5.63 -1.07 -21.55
N PHE A 84 6.23 -2.13 -21.00
CA PHE A 84 7.60 -2.52 -21.29
C PHE A 84 7.74 -3.48 -22.48
N GLY A 85 6.64 -3.84 -23.14
CA GLY A 85 6.59 -4.77 -24.28
C GLY A 85 6.51 -6.25 -23.88
N PHE A 86 6.06 -6.57 -22.67
CA PHE A 86 5.95 -7.96 -22.18
C PHE A 86 4.50 -8.42 -22.06
N GLU A 87 3.94 -8.94 -23.15
CA GLU A 87 2.55 -9.40 -23.20
C GLU A 87 2.42 -10.93 -23.04
N GLY A 88 1.19 -11.43 -22.85
CA GLY A 88 0.89 -12.86 -22.84
C GLY A 88 1.60 -13.66 -21.75
N ASP A 89 1.79 -14.96 -21.94
CA ASP A 89 2.48 -15.79 -20.96
C ASP A 89 4.01 -15.65 -21.09
N ILE A 90 4.67 -15.01 -20.13
CA ILE A 90 6.13 -14.75 -20.19
C ILE A 90 6.97 -15.76 -19.40
N SER A 91 8.10 -16.18 -19.96
CA SER A 91 9.07 -17.09 -19.31
C SER A 91 9.79 -16.44 -18.10
N LYS A 92 10.42 -17.26 -17.24
CA LYS A 92 11.26 -16.76 -16.13
C LYS A 92 12.36 -15.80 -16.60
N THR A 93 12.98 -16.08 -17.75
CA THR A 93 13.99 -15.20 -18.35
C THR A 93 13.40 -13.85 -18.78
N GLN A 94 12.19 -13.84 -19.35
CA GLN A 94 11.48 -12.61 -19.67
C GLN A 94 11.05 -11.84 -18.41
N ILE A 95 10.64 -12.52 -17.33
CA ILE A 95 10.35 -11.88 -16.04
C ILE A 95 11.60 -11.16 -15.49
N ARG A 96 12.79 -11.77 -15.60
CA ARG A 96 14.05 -11.11 -15.20
C ARG A 96 14.34 -9.87 -16.06
N LYS A 97 14.13 -9.95 -17.38
CA LYS A 97 14.29 -8.81 -18.29
C LYS A 97 13.28 -7.68 -18.00
N LEU A 98 12.04 -8.03 -17.70
CA LEU A 98 10.98 -7.11 -17.28
C LEU A 98 11.40 -6.36 -16.02
N ARG A 99 11.82 -7.09 -14.98
CA ARG A 99 12.29 -6.50 -13.72
C ARG A 99 13.44 -5.52 -13.94
N LYS A 100 14.45 -5.89 -14.75
CA LYS A 100 15.57 -5.01 -15.09
C LYS A 100 15.12 -3.73 -15.80
N LYS A 101 14.29 -3.87 -16.85
CA LYS A 101 13.79 -2.74 -17.64
C LYS A 101 12.91 -1.81 -16.81
N SER A 102 12.06 -2.38 -15.95
CA SER A 102 11.21 -1.63 -15.04
C SER A 102 12.03 -0.90 -13.98
N CYS A 103 13.01 -1.57 -13.37
CA CYS A 103 13.87 -0.96 -12.34
C CYS A 103 14.66 0.24 -12.89
N GLU A 104 15.24 0.10 -14.09
CA GLU A 104 15.94 1.18 -14.79
C GLU A 104 15.00 2.35 -15.09
N PHE A 105 13.84 2.06 -15.71
CA PHE A 105 12.84 3.08 -16.02
C PHE A 105 12.37 3.84 -14.78
N ILE A 106 12.07 3.13 -13.68
CA ILE A 106 11.62 3.76 -12.43
C ILE A 106 12.73 4.64 -11.85
N SER A 107 13.96 4.15 -11.87
CA SER A 107 15.11 4.85 -11.26
C SER A 107 15.52 6.11 -12.02
N ILE A 108 15.22 6.19 -13.32
CA ILE A 108 15.69 7.26 -14.21
C ILE A 108 14.50 8.08 -14.70
N ASP A 109 13.68 7.50 -15.58
CA ASP A 109 12.63 8.22 -16.30
C ASP A 109 11.47 8.61 -15.38
N PHE A 110 10.99 7.68 -14.55
CA PHE A 110 9.91 7.95 -13.61
C PHE A 110 10.32 8.99 -12.57
N LEU A 111 11.50 8.84 -11.97
CA LEU A 111 12.05 9.82 -11.02
C LEU A 111 12.18 11.20 -11.66
N LYS A 112 12.72 11.28 -12.89
CA LYS A 112 12.88 12.54 -13.64
C LYS A 112 11.53 13.20 -13.91
N ASP A 113 10.55 12.45 -14.41
CA ASP A 113 9.24 13.00 -14.73
C ASP A 113 8.47 13.42 -13.47
N LEU A 114 8.56 12.64 -12.39
CA LEU A 114 7.98 13.00 -11.10
C LEU A 114 8.60 14.29 -10.54
N THR A 115 9.93 14.41 -10.62
CA THR A 115 10.67 15.62 -10.23
C THR A 115 10.25 16.83 -11.06
N ARG A 116 10.04 16.64 -12.37
CA ARG A 116 9.56 17.70 -13.26
C ARG A 116 8.17 18.18 -12.86
N ILE A 117 7.22 17.26 -12.64
CA ILE A 117 5.85 17.62 -12.20
C ILE A 117 5.87 18.36 -10.86
N LEU A 118 6.64 17.88 -9.88
CA LEU A 118 6.73 18.56 -8.58
C LEU A 118 7.43 19.93 -8.67
N THR A 119 8.36 20.10 -9.62
CA THR A 119 8.93 21.41 -9.95
C THR A 119 7.89 22.35 -10.55
N GLU A 120 7.12 21.88 -11.53
CA GLU A 120 6.04 22.66 -12.16
C GLU A 120 4.95 23.05 -11.16
N TRP A 121 4.71 22.23 -10.14
CA TRP A 121 3.79 22.52 -9.05
C TRP A 121 4.43 23.31 -7.89
N GLY A 122 5.69 23.72 -8.00
CA GLY A 122 6.41 24.47 -6.97
C GLY A 122 6.67 23.69 -5.67
N ALA A 123 6.36 22.40 -5.61
CA ALA A 123 6.54 21.56 -4.42
C ALA A 123 8.00 21.10 -4.23
N ILE A 124 8.80 21.10 -5.29
CA ILE A 124 10.20 20.65 -5.26
C ILE A 124 11.08 21.46 -4.29
N THR A 125 10.69 22.69 -3.96
CA THR A 125 11.43 23.52 -3.00
C THR A 125 11.32 22.99 -1.57
N GLU A 126 10.30 22.19 -1.29
CA GLU A 126 9.98 21.63 0.03
C GLU A 126 10.23 20.12 0.11
N CYS A 127 10.84 19.50 -0.91
CA CYS A 127 11.16 18.07 -0.88
C CYS A 127 12.36 17.69 -1.75
N LYS A 128 12.95 16.53 -1.47
CA LYS A 128 13.98 15.90 -2.28
C LYS A 128 13.55 14.50 -2.67
N LEU A 129 13.81 14.13 -3.91
CA LEU A 129 13.44 12.83 -4.46
C LEU A 129 14.69 12.03 -4.82
N PHE A 130 14.64 10.73 -4.56
CA PHE A 130 15.67 9.81 -5.00
C PHE A 130 15.13 8.41 -5.20
N ALA A 131 15.69 7.69 -6.16
CA ALA A 131 15.48 6.26 -6.29
C ALA A 131 16.37 5.53 -5.28
N GLN A 132 15.83 4.52 -4.60
CA GLN A 132 16.64 3.69 -3.72
C GLN A 132 17.76 3.01 -4.52
N PRO A 133 18.98 2.91 -3.95
CA PRO A 133 20.08 2.20 -4.59
C PRO A 133 19.70 0.78 -4.99
N VAL A 134 20.15 0.39 -6.17
CA VAL A 134 19.85 -0.91 -6.77
C VAL A 134 21.08 -1.79 -6.61
N THR A 135 21.04 -2.73 -5.67
CA THR A 135 22.13 -3.71 -5.46
C THR A 135 22.10 -4.82 -6.51
N ASP A 136 20.90 -5.23 -6.95
CA ASP A 136 20.68 -6.08 -8.11
C ASP A 136 19.84 -5.31 -9.12
N SER A 137 20.35 -5.20 -10.35
CA SER A 137 19.68 -4.51 -11.47
C SER A 137 18.25 -4.97 -11.74
N ASP A 138 17.82 -6.13 -11.21
CA ASP A 138 16.47 -6.65 -11.31
C ASP A 138 15.56 -6.42 -10.07
N LYS A 139 15.91 -5.53 -9.14
CA LYS A 139 15.04 -5.17 -7.99
C LYS A 139 13.60 -4.84 -8.43
N ASP A 140 12.62 -5.52 -7.82
CA ASP A 140 11.18 -5.27 -8.04
C ASP A 140 10.38 -5.67 -6.77
N PRO A 141 9.64 -4.75 -6.13
CA PRO A 141 9.40 -3.36 -6.55
C PRO A 141 10.65 -2.49 -6.46
N GLN A 142 10.72 -1.47 -7.33
CA GLN A 142 11.69 -0.39 -7.18
C GLN A 142 11.01 0.79 -6.47
N VAL A 143 11.76 1.47 -5.61
CA VAL A 143 11.22 2.46 -4.66
C VAL A 143 11.79 3.85 -4.95
N ILE A 144 10.90 4.83 -5.05
CA ILE A 144 11.25 6.25 -5.01
C ILE A 144 10.93 6.78 -3.61
N GLU A 145 11.89 7.47 -3.00
CA GLU A 145 11.71 8.16 -1.73
C GLU A 145 11.53 9.66 -1.98
N ILE A 146 10.57 10.25 -1.27
CA ILE A 146 10.33 11.69 -1.27
C ILE A 146 10.46 12.17 0.17
N HIS A 147 11.56 12.87 0.45
CA HIS A 147 11.88 13.43 1.76
C HIS A 147 11.44 14.87 1.78
N TYR A 148 10.42 15.18 2.57
CA TYR A 148 9.82 16.51 2.61
C TYR A 148 10.25 17.28 3.86
N ASN A 149 10.23 18.61 3.77
CA ASN A 149 10.48 19.50 4.89
C ASN A 149 9.24 19.52 5.81
N SER A 150 9.23 18.63 6.78
CA SER A 150 8.15 18.54 7.77
C SER A 150 8.10 19.79 8.63
N ILE A 151 6.89 20.23 8.98
CA ILE A 151 6.67 21.33 9.93
C ILE A 151 6.28 20.83 11.33
N THR A 152 5.94 19.54 11.48
CA THR A 152 5.74 18.87 12.77
C THR A 152 7.03 18.26 13.32
N ASP A 153 7.00 17.89 14.60
CA ASP A 153 8.09 17.17 15.26
C ASP A 153 8.41 15.82 14.61
N THR A 154 9.64 15.35 14.81
CA THR A 154 10.10 14.04 14.31
C THR A 154 9.50 12.89 15.11
N SER A 155 9.05 11.85 14.43
CA SER A 155 8.63 10.57 15.03
C SER A 155 9.53 9.45 14.50
N GLU A 156 10.02 8.58 15.38
CA GLU A 156 10.71 7.35 14.97
C GLU A 156 9.78 6.41 14.19
N TYR A 157 8.48 6.43 14.52
CA TYR A 157 7.49 5.52 13.95
C TYR A 157 6.89 6.03 12.64
N LEU A 158 6.77 7.35 12.46
CA LEU A 158 6.28 7.98 11.22
C LEU A 158 7.40 8.83 10.59
N PRO A 159 8.30 8.22 9.80
CA PRO A 159 9.36 8.96 9.13
C PRO A 159 8.80 10.05 8.21
N GLN A 160 9.48 11.19 8.15
CA GLN A 160 9.16 12.35 7.31
C GLN A 160 9.55 12.12 5.83
N ARG A 161 9.09 11.00 5.28
CA ARG A 161 9.25 10.62 3.88
C ARG A 161 8.02 9.87 3.39
N VAL A 162 7.72 10.01 2.10
CA VAL A 162 6.79 9.17 1.37
C VAL A 162 7.59 8.19 0.54
N LEU A 163 7.20 6.92 0.57
CA LEU A 163 7.76 5.88 -0.30
C LEU A 163 6.77 5.60 -1.42
N ILE A 164 7.22 5.60 -2.67
CA ILE A 164 6.45 5.12 -3.82
C ILE A 164 7.08 3.81 -4.29
N GLU A 165 6.43 2.70 -4.00
CA GLU A 165 6.85 1.37 -4.43
C GLU A 165 6.15 0.99 -5.73
N ILE A 166 6.92 0.74 -6.79
CA ILE A 166 6.37 0.45 -8.11
C ILE A 166 6.82 -0.94 -8.54
N SER A 167 5.85 -1.84 -8.73
CA SER A 167 6.10 -3.20 -9.23
C SER A 167 5.58 -3.40 -10.65
N SER A 168 6.39 -4.06 -11.49
CA SER A 168 6.02 -4.49 -12.84
C SER A 168 5.48 -5.92 -12.90
N ARG A 169 5.50 -6.64 -11.77
CA ARG A 169 5.06 -8.03 -11.67
C ARG A 169 3.64 -8.19 -11.20
N SER A 170 2.97 -7.13 -10.75
CA SER A 170 1.65 -7.23 -10.14
C SER A 170 0.55 -7.44 -11.18
N LEU A 171 -0.58 -8.03 -10.77
CA LEU A 171 -1.80 -8.01 -11.56
C LEU A 171 -2.29 -6.57 -11.73
N MET A 172 -2.80 -6.25 -12.92
CA MET A 172 -3.40 -4.94 -13.18
C MET A 172 -4.86 -4.91 -12.77
N GLU A 173 -5.66 -5.90 -13.20
CA GLU A 173 -7.10 -5.99 -12.97
C GLU A 173 -7.48 -6.96 -11.82
N PRO A 174 -8.72 -6.90 -11.30
CA PRO A 174 -9.74 -5.88 -11.55
C PRO A 174 -9.48 -4.56 -10.83
N THR A 175 -9.89 -3.45 -11.45
CA THR A 175 -9.78 -2.08 -10.92
C THR A 175 -11.07 -1.28 -11.02
N GLU A 176 -11.16 -0.22 -10.22
CA GLU A 176 -12.20 0.79 -10.29
C GLU A 176 -11.57 2.19 -10.23
N LYS A 177 -12.21 3.16 -10.90
CA LYS A 177 -11.88 4.58 -10.77
C LYS A 177 -12.32 5.07 -9.40
N ARG A 178 -11.38 5.47 -8.55
CA ARG A 178 -11.65 6.02 -7.21
C ARG A 178 -11.22 7.47 -7.15
N GLU A 179 -12.06 8.30 -6.54
CA GLU A 179 -11.72 9.67 -6.21
C GLU A 179 -10.84 9.69 -4.96
N ILE A 180 -9.77 10.46 -5.02
CA ILE A 180 -8.79 10.60 -3.95
C ILE A 180 -8.76 12.03 -3.47
N ASN A 181 -8.72 12.19 -2.14
CA ASN A 181 -8.57 13.48 -1.51
C ASN A 181 -7.63 13.41 -0.29
N SER A 182 -7.10 14.57 0.11
CA SER A 182 -6.33 14.69 1.36
C SER A 182 -7.26 14.94 2.54
N ILE A 183 -6.85 14.51 3.74
CA ILE A 183 -7.58 14.77 4.98
C ILE A 183 -7.81 16.28 5.17
N LEU A 184 -6.79 17.09 4.86
CA LEU A 184 -6.89 18.55 4.95
C LEU A 184 -7.95 19.12 3.99
N SER A 185 -7.97 18.66 2.74
CA SER A 185 -8.96 19.09 1.76
C SER A 185 -10.40 18.71 2.16
N VAL A 186 -10.58 17.51 2.73
CA VAL A 186 -11.90 17.02 3.18
C VAL A 186 -12.42 17.83 4.37
N ASN A 187 -11.56 18.15 5.34
CA ASN A 187 -11.97 18.82 6.58
C ASN A 187 -12.04 20.36 6.43
N PHE A 188 -11.35 20.95 5.45
CA PHE A 188 -11.33 22.40 5.26
C PHE A 188 -11.68 22.84 3.82
N PRO A 189 -12.80 22.39 3.23
CA PRO A 189 -13.10 22.56 1.80
C PRO A 189 -13.25 24.01 1.33
N LYS A 190 -13.35 24.98 2.27
CA LYS A 190 -13.50 26.41 1.99
C LYS A 190 -12.18 27.20 2.00
N LEU A 191 -11.05 26.57 2.33
CA LEU A 191 -9.76 27.26 2.42
C LEU A 191 -9.02 27.26 1.08
N ASN A 192 -8.28 28.33 0.79
CA ASN A 192 -7.64 28.56 -0.53
C ASN A 192 -6.51 27.56 -0.87
N PHE A 193 -6.07 26.75 0.10
CA PHE A 193 -5.05 25.72 -0.11
C PHE A 193 -5.62 24.35 -0.50
N VAL A 194 -6.95 24.20 -0.51
CA VAL A 194 -7.61 22.95 -0.85
C VAL A 194 -7.22 22.53 -2.27
N THR A 195 -6.85 21.26 -2.40
CA THR A 195 -6.70 20.62 -3.70
C THR A 195 -8.00 19.93 -4.07
N ASP A 196 -8.42 20.10 -5.32
CA ASP A 196 -9.52 19.34 -5.91
C ASP A 196 -9.23 17.84 -5.85
N ALA A 197 -10.27 17.06 -5.60
CA ALA A 197 -10.15 15.62 -5.63
C ALA A 197 -9.75 15.15 -7.04
N PHE A 198 -8.99 14.07 -7.13
CA PHE A 198 -8.51 13.53 -8.40
C PHE A 198 -8.82 12.04 -8.52
N THR A 199 -9.18 11.60 -9.73
CA THR A 199 -9.61 10.23 -9.96
C THR A 199 -8.47 9.36 -10.49
N ILE A 200 -8.20 8.25 -9.83
CA ILE A 200 -7.17 7.28 -10.22
C ILE A 200 -7.75 5.87 -10.34
N SER A 201 -7.05 4.99 -11.04
CA SER A 201 -7.42 3.57 -11.06
C SER A 201 -6.88 2.89 -9.81
N ALA A 202 -7.77 2.34 -8.99
CA ALA A 202 -7.43 1.61 -7.77
C ALA A 202 -7.90 0.15 -7.87
N VAL A 203 -7.10 -0.75 -7.34
CA VAL A 203 -7.37 -2.19 -7.29
C VAL A 203 -8.60 -2.48 -6.43
N LEU A 204 -9.44 -3.40 -6.87
CA LEU A 204 -10.61 -3.81 -6.09
C LEU A 204 -10.21 -4.43 -4.74
N PRO A 205 -10.90 -4.13 -3.63
CA PRO A 205 -10.57 -4.66 -2.31
C PRO A 205 -10.59 -6.18 -2.24
N GLN A 206 -11.44 -6.84 -3.05
CA GLN A 206 -11.50 -8.29 -3.18
C GLN A 206 -10.12 -8.89 -3.52
N ARG A 207 -9.41 -8.26 -4.46
CA ARG A 207 -8.09 -8.74 -4.89
C ARG A 207 -7.07 -8.54 -3.78
N THR A 208 -7.05 -7.35 -3.18
CA THR A 208 -6.14 -7.04 -2.08
C THR A 208 -6.39 -7.94 -0.86
N PHE A 209 -7.65 -8.28 -0.57
CA PHE A 209 -8.03 -9.23 0.47
C PHE A 209 -7.42 -10.62 0.23
N LEU A 210 -7.61 -11.18 -0.96
CA LEU A 210 -7.03 -12.48 -1.33
C LEU A 210 -5.50 -12.44 -1.40
N GLU A 211 -4.90 -11.36 -1.92
CA GLU A 211 -3.45 -11.17 -1.93
C GLU A 211 -2.86 -11.18 -0.51
N LYS A 212 -3.55 -10.60 0.48
CA LYS A 212 -3.14 -10.61 1.89
C LYS A 212 -3.30 -12.00 2.52
N ILE A 213 -4.37 -12.73 2.22
CA ILE A 213 -4.55 -14.12 2.65
C ILE A 213 -3.37 -14.97 2.16
N PHE A 214 -3.05 -14.90 0.87
CA PHE A 214 -1.94 -15.67 0.31
C PHE A 214 -0.59 -15.23 0.85
N LEU A 215 -0.38 -13.92 1.06
CA LEU A 215 0.85 -13.42 1.66
C LEU A 215 1.07 -14.02 3.05
N LEU A 216 0.05 -14.03 3.92
CA LEU A 216 0.15 -14.62 5.24
C LEU A 216 0.32 -16.15 5.18
N HIS A 217 -0.40 -16.82 4.29
CA HIS A 217 -0.23 -18.25 4.07
C HIS A 217 1.19 -18.62 3.65
N GLU A 218 1.75 -17.88 2.71
CA GLU A 218 3.12 -18.06 2.26
C GLU A 218 4.10 -17.79 3.40
N GLU A 219 3.89 -16.71 4.15
CA GLU A 219 4.76 -16.34 5.26
C GLU A 219 4.77 -17.42 6.36
N PHE A 220 3.60 -17.86 6.81
CA PHE A 220 3.43 -18.86 7.88
C PHE A 220 3.67 -20.31 7.45
N SER A 221 3.96 -20.53 6.16
CA SER A 221 4.40 -21.83 5.64
C SER A 221 5.93 -21.94 5.55
N GLN A 222 6.67 -20.90 5.90
CA GLN A 222 8.13 -20.91 5.95
C GLN A 222 8.63 -21.45 7.30
N GLU A 223 9.93 -21.73 7.35
CA GLU A 223 10.67 -21.97 8.61
C GLU A 223 10.61 -20.72 9.50
N SER A 224 10.53 -20.92 10.82
CA SER A 224 10.34 -19.84 11.80
C SER A 224 11.35 -18.70 11.66
N GLU A 225 12.62 -19.00 11.38
CA GLU A 225 13.67 -17.98 11.24
C GLU A 225 13.53 -17.12 9.97
N LYS A 226 12.74 -17.57 8.99
CA LYS A 226 12.46 -16.85 7.74
C LYS A 226 11.18 -16.03 7.80
N ILE A 227 10.36 -16.22 8.84
CA ILE A 227 9.12 -15.47 9.02
C ILE A 227 9.44 -14.02 9.34
N ARG A 228 8.96 -13.12 8.49
CA ARG A 228 9.05 -11.68 8.69
C ARG A 228 8.05 -11.24 9.75
N ILE A 229 8.54 -10.45 10.71
CA ILE A 229 7.74 -9.89 11.81
C ILE A 229 7.40 -8.42 11.52
N ASP A 230 8.44 -7.64 11.22
CA ASP A 230 8.35 -6.18 11.16
C ASP A 230 7.21 -5.72 10.23
N ARG A 231 6.23 -5.05 10.83
CA ARG A 231 5.05 -4.46 10.18
C ARG A 231 4.13 -5.44 9.47
N LEU A 232 4.23 -6.75 9.71
CA LEU A 232 3.39 -7.75 9.06
C LEU A 232 2.05 -7.97 9.78
N SER A 233 1.93 -7.62 11.06
CA SER A 233 0.65 -7.72 11.79
C SER A 233 -0.46 -6.85 11.18
N ARG A 234 -0.11 -5.80 10.42
CA ARG A 234 -1.05 -4.96 9.67
C ARG A 234 -1.92 -5.75 8.69
N HIS A 235 -1.41 -6.86 8.18
CA HIS A 235 -2.18 -7.73 7.29
C HIS A 235 -3.31 -8.44 8.03
N LEU A 236 -3.10 -8.82 9.31
CA LEU A 236 -4.15 -9.40 10.15
C LEU A 236 -5.26 -8.37 10.41
N TYR A 237 -4.89 -7.13 10.74
CA TYR A 237 -5.84 -6.03 10.92
C TYR A 237 -6.66 -5.76 9.66
N ASP A 238 -5.99 -5.63 8.50
CA ASP A 238 -6.69 -5.36 7.24
C ASP A 238 -7.67 -6.47 6.88
N LEU A 239 -7.29 -7.75 7.08
CA LEU A 239 -8.19 -8.87 6.85
C LEU A 239 -9.38 -8.84 7.81
N GLU A 240 -9.18 -8.49 9.06
CA GLU A 240 -10.25 -8.38 10.05
C GLU A 240 -11.26 -7.30 9.68
N ARG A 241 -10.78 -6.12 9.25
CA ARG A 241 -11.64 -5.04 8.76
C ARG A 241 -12.42 -5.44 7.51
N LEU A 242 -11.80 -6.20 6.62
CA LEU A 242 -12.40 -6.55 5.33
C LEU A 242 -13.32 -7.77 5.36
N MET A 243 -13.11 -8.74 6.24
CA MET A 243 -13.72 -10.08 6.15
C MET A 243 -15.25 -10.11 6.21
N ASP A 244 -15.87 -9.12 6.84
CA ASP A 244 -17.34 -9.00 6.95
C ASP A 244 -17.93 -7.95 6.01
N THR A 245 -17.10 -7.26 5.23
CA THR A 245 -17.57 -6.34 4.18
C THR A 245 -18.11 -7.14 2.99
N GLN A 246 -18.93 -6.49 2.15
CA GLN A 246 -19.36 -7.09 0.88
C GLN A 246 -18.18 -7.49 -0.01
N HIS A 247 -17.05 -6.77 0.08
CA HIS A 247 -15.83 -7.11 -0.64
C HIS A 247 -15.21 -8.41 -0.10
N GLY A 248 -15.04 -8.56 1.21
CA GLY A 248 -14.50 -9.80 1.81
C GLY A 248 -15.36 -11.02 1.49
N ILE A 249 -16.68 -10.88 1.63
CA ILE A 249 -17.64 -11.96 1.34
C ILE A 249 -17.61 -12.36 -0.14
N SER A 250 -17.69 -11.39 -1.05
CA SER A 250 -17.65 -11.67 -2.50
C SER A 250 -16.31 -12.24 -2.97
N ALA A 251 -15.19 -11.80 -2.38
CA ALA A 251 -13.87 -12.32 -2.70
C ALA A 251 -13.75 -13.83 -2.43
N LEU A 252 -14.33 -14.32 -1.33
CA LEU A 252 -14.32 -15.75 -0.99
C LEU A 252 -15.25 -16.57 -1.90
N GLN A 253 -16.25 -15.96 -2.52
CA GLN A 253 -17.16 -16.62 -3.46
C GLN A 253 -16.60 -16.64 -4.90
N ASP A 254 -15.66 -15.76 -5.22
CA ASP A 254 -15.05 -15.65 -6.54
C ASP A 254 -13.90 -16.64 -6.74
N LYS A 255 -14.27 -17.87 -7.15
CA LYS A 255 -13.32 -18.96 -7.42
C LYS A 255 -12.33 -18.63 -8.55
N GLU A 256 -12.76 -17.84 -9.53
CA GLU A 256 -11.92 -17.49 -10.67
C GLU A 256 -10.83 -16.49 -10.25
N LEU A 257 -11.21 -15.44 -9.51
CA LEU A 257 -10.26 -14.48 -8.96
C LEU A 257 -9.26 -15.16 -8.02
N TYR A 258 -9.74 -16.02 -7.10
CA TYR A 258 -8.88 -16.80 -6.21
C TYR A 258 -7.84 -17.61 -6.98
N LYS A 259 -8.28 -18.40 -7.97
CA LYS A 259 -7.40 -19.22 -8.81
C LYS A 259 -6.40 -18.37 -9.60
N ASN A 260 -6.86 -17.27 -10.18
CA ASN A 260 -6.03 -16.37 -10.97
C ASN A 260 -4.92 -15.74 -10.14
N ILE A 261 -5.22 -15.29 -8.91
CA ILE A 261 -4.22 -14.74 -7.99
C ILE A 261 -3.24 -15.84 -7.57
N ALA A 262 -3.70 -17.03 -7.18
CA ALA A 262 -2.81 -18.14 -6.79
C ALA A 262 -1.84 -18.55 -7.92
N LEU A 263 -2.35 -18.69 -9.16
CA LEU A 263 -1.54 -19.00 -10.34
C LEU A 263 -0.53 -17.89 -10.64
N HIS A 264 -0.96 -16.64 -10.53
CA HIS A 264 -0.09 -15.49 -10.72
C HIS A 264 1.05 -15.49 -9.68
N ARG A 265 0.74 -15.67 -8.39
CA ARG A 265 1.76 -15.72 -7.32
C ARG A 265 2.75 -16.86 -7.54
N LYS A 266 2.28 -18.05 -7.92
CA LYS A 266 3.15 -19.19 -8.29
C LYS A 266 4.17 -18.82 -9.35
N LYS A 267 3.76 -18.03 -10.34
CA LYS A 267 4.59 -17.64 -11.48
C LYS A 267 5.52 -16.46 -11.18
N PHE A 268 5.02 -15.43 -10.50
CA PHE A 268 5.71 -14.15 -10.35
C PHE A 268 6.35 -13.96 -8.98
N ASN A 269 5.91 -14.66 -7.94
CA ASN A 269 6.33 -14.49 -6.54
C ASN A 269 6.95 -15.76 -5.94
N THR A 270 7.48 -16.67 -6.76
CA THR A 270 7.96 -17.99 -6.31
C THR A 270 8.93 -17.89 -5.12
N LEU A 271 8.54 -18.46 -3.98
CA LEU A 271 9.38 -18.58 -2.80
C LEU A 271 10.10 -19.94 -2.83
N ARG A 272 11.39 -19.95 -2.49
CA ARG A 272 12.19 -21.17 -2.50
C ARG A 272 11.71 -22.11 -1.41
N GLY A 273 11.35 -23.34 -1.78
CA GLY A 273 10.90 -24.38 -0.84
C GLY A 273 9.40 -24.36 -0.54
N LEU A 274 8.65 -23.38 -1.06
CA LEU A 274 7.20 -23.35 -0.89
C LEU A 274 6.49 -24.17 -1.97
N ASP A 275 5.60 -25.06 -1.56
CA ASP A 275 4.71 -25.79 -2.45
C ASP A 275 3.43 -24.97 -2.73
N TYR A 276 3.37 -24.37 -3.92
CA TYR A 276 2.19 -23.64 -4.39
C TYR A 276 0.97 -24.53 -4.68
N GLY A 277 1.11 -25.86 -4.61
CA GLY A 277 -0.01 -26.79 -4.53
C GLY A 277 -0.81 -26.69 -3.22
N ASN A 278 -0.29 -25.96 -2.23
CA ASN A 278 -0.98 -25.72 -0.95
C ASN A 278 -1.82 -24.44 -0.92
N HIS A 279 -1.90 -23.68 -2.01
CA HIS A 279 -2.81 -22.53 -2.13
C HIS A 279 -4.28 -22.95 -2.34
N THR A 280 -4.63 -24.22 -2.14
CA THR A 280 -6.02 -24.68 -2.13
C THR A 280 -6.72 -24.21 -0.85
N PRO A 281 -8.03 -23.89 -0.89
CA PRO A 281 -8.71 -23.29 0.25
C PRO A 281 -8.56 -24.09 1.55
N ASP A 282 -8.65 -25.42 1.51
CA ASP A 282 -8.53 -26.33 2.65
C ASP A 282 -7.18 -26.26 3.40
N LYS A 283 -6.14 -25.74 2.76
CA LYS A 283 -4.77 -25.70 3.27
C LYS A 283 -4.30 -24.30 3.69
N ILE A 284 -5.13 -23.27 3.48
CA ILE A 284 -4.77 -21.90 3.84
C ILE A 284 -4.56 -21.79 5.35
N LYS A 285 -3.48 -21.10 5.71
CA LYS A 285 -3.04 -20.84 7.10
C LYS A 285 -2.76 -19.36 7.26
N ILE A 286 -3.55 -18.65 8.05
CA ILE A 286 -3.39 -17.20 8.25
C ILE A 286 -3.23 -16.83 9.73
N ILE A 287 -3.12 -17.83 10.60
CA ILE A 287 -2.80 -17.65 12.02
C ILE A 287 -1.26 -17.74 12.16
N PRO A 288 -0.61 -16.75 12.81
CA PRO A 288 0.82 -16.83 13.08
C PRO A 288 1.15 -18.10 13.88
N PRO A 289 2.23 -18.83 13.55
CA PRO A 289 2.64 -19.99 14.33
C PRO A 289 3.12 -19.58 15.72
N ASP A 290 3.02 -20.50 16.69
CA ASP A 290 3.39 -20.26 18.10
C ASP A 290 4.81 -19.73 18.26
N THR A 291 5.72 -20.09 17.34
CA THR A 291 7.12 -19.68 17.34
C THR A 291 7.35 -18.18 17.13
N VAL A 292 6.38 -17.45 16.58
CA VAL A 292 6.47 -16.00 16.30
C VAL A 292 5.28 -15.22 16.85
N LEU A 293 4.39 -15.89 17.59
CA LEU A 293 3.11 -15.31 18.01
C LEU A 293 3.32 -14.08 18.90
N LYS A 294 4.33 -14.13 19.78
CA LYS A 294 4.64 -13.03 20.69
C LYS A 294 5.21 -11.82 19.96
N GLU A 295 6.05 -12.06 18.97
CA GLU A 295 6.63 -11.04 18.11
C GLU A 295 5.54 -10.35 17.28
N TYR A 296 4.57 -11.08 16.74
CA TYR A 296 3.40 -10.52 16.07
C TYR A 296 2.50 -9.71 17.02
N GLU A 297 2.33 -10.15 18.28
CA GLU A 297 1.59 -9.38 19.29
C GLU A 297 2.29 -8.04 19.56
N ASN A 298 3.61 -8.05 19.71
CA ASN A 298 4.40 -6.84 19.94
C ASN A 298 4.30 -5.89 18.74
N ASP A 299 4.46 -6.39 17.50
CA ASP A 299 4.30 -5.61 16.26
C ASP A 299 2.90 -4.98 16.18
N TYR A 300 1.86 -5.74 16.50
CA TYR A 300 0.47 -5.26 16.50
C TYR A 300 0.21 -4.19 17.56
N SER A 301 0.79 -4.35 18.76
CA SER A 301 0.73 -3.35 19.82
C SER A 301 1.32 -2.02 19.37
N GLU A 302 2.49 -2.04 18.73
CA GLU A 302 3.11 -0.81 18.22
C GLU A 302 2.28 -0.19 17.09
N MET A 303 1.78 -1.00 16.16
CA MET A 303 0.86 -0.51 15.12
C MET A 303 -0.39 0.15 15.70
N THR A 304 -1.00 -0.44 16.73
CA THR A 304 -2.20 0.11 17.37
C THR A 304 -1.95 1.46 18.02
N LYS A 305 -0.77 1.67 18.61
CA LYS A 305 -0.42 2.95 19.26
C LYS A 305 -0.17 4.08 18.26
N PHE A 306 0.40 3.77 17.10
CA PHE A 306 0.95 4.80 16.21
C PHE A 306 0.29 4.90 14.83
N MET A 307 -0.40 3.85 14.36
CA MET A 307 -1.01 3.81 13.03
C MET A 307 -2.54 3.74 13.06
N ILE A 308 -3.14 3.08 14.05
CA ILE A 308 -4.59 2.91 14.08
C ILE A 308 -5.22 4.11 14.77
N TYR A 309 -6.20 4.72 14.10
CA TYR A 309 -6.96 5.86 14.62
C TYR A 309 -8.44 5.54 14.85
N GLY A 310 -8.92 4.44 14.28
CA GLY A 310 -10.21 3.86 14.62
C GLY A 310 -10.15 2.87 15.79
N GLU A 311 -11.25 2.15 16.00
CA GLU A 311 -11.29 1.09 17.01
C GLU A 311 -10.46 -0.14 16.59
N ALA A 312 -9.50 -0.52 17.43
CA ALA A 312 -8.69 -1.72 17.25
C ALA A 312 -9.11 -2.82 18.23
N LEU A 313 -9.24 -4.05 17.74
CA LEU A 313 -9.39 -5.21 18.61
C LEU A 313 -8.12 -5.46 19.42
N LYS A 314 -8.26 -6.00 20.63
CA LYS A 314 -7.13 -6.63 21.33
C LYS A 314 -6.59 -7.79 20.50
N PHE A 315 -5.28 -8.04 20.58
CA PHE A 315 -4.60 -9.07 19.77
C PHE A 315 -5.25 -10.46 19.89
N GLU A 316 -5.64 -10.89 21.09
CA GLU A 316 -6.36 -12.17 21.29
C GLU A 316 -7.69 -12.23 20.50
N MET A 317 -8.44 -11.13 20.46
CA MET A 317 -9.69 -11.05 19.70
C MET A 317 -9.42 -11.00 18.19
N LEU A 318 -8.37 -10.31 17.77
CA LEU A 318 -7.91 -10.33 16.38
C LEU A 318 -7.58 -11.77 15.91
N LEU A 319 -6.88 -12.55 16.74
CA LEU A 319 -6.59 -13.96 16.42
C LEU A 319 -7.85 -14.83 16.35
N LYS A 320 -8.84 -14.61 17.21
CA LYS A 320 -10.14 -15.29 17.11
C LYS A 320 -10.84 -15.00 15.77
N ARG A 321 -10.75 -13.76 15.30
CA ARG A 321 -11.29 -13.33 13.99
C ARG A 321 -10.51 -13.94 12.83
N MET A 322 -9.18 -14.03 12.91
CA MET A 322 -8.37 -14.75 11.92
C MET A 322 -8.68 -16.24 11.88
N ALA A 323 -8.94 -16.87 13.03
CA ALA A 323 -9.35 -18.27 13.08
C ALA A 323 -10.75 -18.48 12.47
N GLU A 324 -11.67 -17.54 12.67
CA GLU A 324 -12.97 -17.53 11.98
C GLU A 324 -12.81 -17.40 10.47
N LEU A 325 -12.02 -16.42 10.00
CA LEU A 325 -11.76 -16.22 8.58
C LEU A 325 -11.11 -17.46 7.94
N GLN A 326 -10.11 -18.05 8.60
CA GLN A 326 -9.48 -19.28 8.11
C GLN A 326 -10.50 -20.41 7.97
N LYS A 327 -11.41 -20.59 8.94
CA LYS A 327 -12.49 -21.59 8.82
C LYS A 327 -13.39 -21.31 7.63
N ARG A 328 -13.76 -20.05 7.37
CA ARG A 328 -14.57 -19.66 6.20
C ARG A 328 -13.85 -20.02 4.90
N ILE A 329 -12.55 -19.72 4.79
CA ILE A 329 -11.72 -20.04 3.62
C ILE A 329 -11.61 -21.56 3.45
N ASN A 330 -11.29 -22.30 4.50
CA ASN A 330 -11.06 -23.75 4.41
C ASN A 330 -12.37 -24.54 4.17
N SER A 331 -13.52 -23.89 4.25
CA SER A 331 -14.83 -24.45 3.93
C SER A 331 -15.30 -24.12 2.50
N LEU A 332 -14.48 -23.41 1.71
CA LEU A 332 -14.80 -23.14 0.31
C LEU A 332 -14.69 -24.42 -0.53
N ASN A 333 -15.77 -24.74 -1.24
CA ASN A 333 -15.86 -25.91 -2.12
C ASN A 333 -15.19 -25.71 -3.48
#